data_AF-A0A3D5J4D5-F1
#
_entry.id   AF-A0A3D5J4D5-F1
#
_cell.length_a   1.000
_cell.length_b   1.000
_cell.length_c   1.000
_cell.angle_alpha   90.00
_cell.angle_beta   90.00
_cell.angle_gamma   90.00
#
_symmetry.space_group_name_H-M   'P 1'
#
loop_
_entity.id
_entity.type
_entity.pdbx_description
1 polymer ?
#
loop_
_entity_poly.entity_id
_entity_poly.type
_entity_poly.pdbx_seq_one_letter_code
_entity_poly.pdbx_strand_id
1 'polypeptide(L)'
;MSDRNEHKSLEEVHGSVNTSGKKSLWKRILAFLGPAYLISVGYMDPGNWATDLAGGSQFGYSLLWVLLMSNIMALLLQSLSTRLGVVRGMDLAQASREEYPPFVNFMLYIFAEIAIAACDLAEVVGMAIGLQLLFGLPLLWGVSITVFDSFLLLFLLNKGMRKMEAFIVALIAIIGGSFLLELFLAKPDIPEVLGGFVPSIPNNDGLYIAIGIIGATVMPHNLYLHSSLVQTRKIEKTKKGILQALLFNFIDSFIALNLAFFVNAAILILAASVFFKNGMFEVAEIQDAHKLLEPLLGSSLAPILFALALIAAGQSSTLTGTLAGQIVMEGYLNLRIQPWVRRLITRLLAIVPAFFTIIYFGERATGELLILSQVVLSLQLGFAIIPLIHFVSDKKTMNGFHIKWPLIIASWIISLVIVLLNAKLVFDELKSWITSVEDATYIWVFIVPITIAVILLLVFISLWPLFKEKLGRGWITNHAPHKNPQTIEVIAEKNFKHIAIAIDFSGSDKKSISAALQIGGKNAKYTLLHTVETPGAFIYGTQIKDYETDKDREFLKNYKSQLEALGYHTDINLSFGTPKKAIPKLLNSAEANFDLLVMGRHGHKMIKDILLGTTVDVVRHRVEIPIFIT
;
A
#
# COMPACT_ATOMS: atom_id res chain seq x y z
N MET A 1 -18.74 14.15 21.58
CA MET A 1 -18.46 15.32 20.72
C MET A 1 -16.97 15.30 20.41
N SER A 2 -16.46 15.05 19.21
CA SER A 2 -17.01 14.74 17.89
C SER A 2 -16.01 13.76 17.24
N ASP A 3 -16.48 12.67 16.63
CA ASP A 3 -15.68 11.92 15.66
C ASP A 3 -15.30 12.89 14.54
N ARG A 4 -14.07 13.41 14.59
CA ARG A 4 -13.46 14.10 13.46
C ARG A 4 -13.25 13.00 12.41
N ASN A 5 -13.78 13.20 11.21
CA ASN A 5 -13.41 12.42 10.02
C ASN A 5 -11.93 12.72 9.69
N GLU A 6 -11.00 12.28 10.53
CA GLU A 6 -9.59 12.20 10.20
C GLU A 6 -9.42 10.96 9.34
N HIS A 7 -8.89 11.12 8.12
CA HIS A 7 -8.57 10.00 7.24
C HIS A 7 -7.62 9.05 7.97
N LYS A 8 -8.09 7.84 8.29
CA LYS A 8 -7.31 6.89 9.09
C LYS A 8 -6.45 6.05 8.17
N SER A 9 -5.25 5.70 8.61
CA SER A 9 -4.42 4.73 7.88
C SER A 9 -5.12 3.37 7.84
N LEU A 10 -5.19 2.75 6.66
CA LEU A 10 -5.87 1.47 6.40
C LEU A 10 -7.32 1.44 6.94
N GLU A 11 -8.18 2.35 6.47
CA GLU A 11 -9.56 2.49 6.98
C GLU A 11 -10.36 1.20 6.96
N GLU A 12 -10.10 0.28 6.03
CA GLU A 12 -10.81 -0.99 5.91
C GLU A 12 -10.58 -1.90 7.12
N VAL A 13 -9.44 -1.75 7.80
CA VAL A 13 -9.00 -2.62 8.91
C VAL A 13 -8.60 -1.88 10.18
N HIS A 14 -8.67 -0.55 10.19
CA HIS A 14 -8.33 0.29 11.33
C HIS A 14 -9.20 -0.02 12.56
N GLY A 15 -8.57 -0.35 13.69
CA GLY A 15 -9.26 -0.71 14.93
C GLY A 15 -10.16 -1.96 14.83
N SER A 16 -10.02 -2.77 13.78
CA SER A 16 -10.84 -3.96 13.53
C SER A 16 -10.67 -5.05 14.60
N VAL A 17 -9.51 -5.13 15.26
CA VAL A 17 -9.23 -6.12 16.29
C VAL A 17 -9.46 -5.54 17.68
N ASN A 18 -10.51 -6.01 18.35
CA ASN A 18 -10.81 -5.61 19.72
C ASN A 18 -9.83 -6.24 20.72
N THR A 19 -9.15 -5.38 21.49
CA THR A 19 -8.17 -5.77 22.52
C THR A 19 -8.71 -5.60 23.95
N SER A 20 -9.84 -4.90 24.14
CA SER A 20 -10.43 -4.61 25.45
C SER A 20 -11.39 -5.72 25.93
N GLY A 21 -11.61 -5.79 27.25
CA GLY A 21 -12.57 -6.73 27.86
C GLY A 21 -12.09 -8.19 28.07
N LYS A 22 -10.85 -8.54 27.69
CA LYS A 22 -10.31 -9.90 27.90
C LYS A 22 -9.73 -10.07 29.31
N LYS A 23 -10.32 -10.98 30.11
CA LYS A 23 -9.95 -11.21 31.53
C LYS A 23 -8.57 -11.87 31.74
N SER A 24 -8.08 -12.66 30.79
CA SER A 24 -6.79 -13.37 30.89
C SER A 24 -5.66 -12.60 30.18
N LEU A 25 -4.51 -12.50 30.85
CA LEU A 25 -3.30 -11.82 30.35
C LEU A 25 -2.78 -12.48 29.06
N TRP A 26 -2.84 -13.80 28.96
CA TRP A 26 -2.54 -14.57 27.74
C TRP A 26 -3.48 -14.25 26.58
N LYS A 27 -4.79 -14.18 26.84
CA LYS A 27 -5.78 -13.82 25.81
C LYS A 27 -5.65 -12.37 25.33
N ARG A 28 -5.11 -11.48 26.19
CA ARG A 28 -4.74 -10.11 25.83
C ARG A 28 -3.49 -10.08 24.97
N ILE A 29 -2.42 -10.75 25.37
CA ILE A 29 -1.18 -10.86 24.57
C ILE A 29 -1.51 -11.38 23.16
N LEU A 30 -2.22 -12.51 23.06
CA LEU A 30 -2.67 -13.08 21.78
C LEU A 30 -3.58 -12.15 20.95
N ALA A 31 -4.18 -11.12 21.56
CA ALA A 31 -4.95 -10.11 20.81
C ALA A 31 -4.06 -9.04 20.18
N PHE A 32 -2.92 -8.75 20.79
CA PHE A 32 -1.95 -7.76 20.33
C PHE A 32 -0.93 -8.38 19.37
N LEU A 33 -0.61 -9.67 19.51
CA LEU A 33 0.24 -10.39 18.57
C LEU A 33 -0.37 -10.39 17.16
N GLY A 34 0.47 -10.21 16.14
CA GLY A 34 0.06 -10.27 14.73
C GLY A 34 0.75 -9.23 13.85
N PRO A 35 0.65 -7.91 14.16
CA PRO A 35 1.25 -6.86 13.34
C PRO A 35 2.74 -7.08 13.09
N ALA A 36 3.51 -7.47 14.09
CA ALA A 36 4.94 -7.68 13.91
C ALA A 36 5.28 -8.93 13.07
N TYR A 37 4.42 -9.95 13.05
CA TYR A 37 4.63 -11.13 12.20
C TYR A 37 4.43 -10.78 10.72
N LEU A 38 3.53 -9.85 10.40
CA LEU A 38 3.44 -9.29 9.05
C LEU A 38 4.75 -8.59 8.68
N ILE A 39 5.29 -7.80 9.59
CA ILE A 39 6.55 -7.07 9.36
C ILE A 39 7.73 -8.04 9.21
N SER A 40 7.84 -9.05 10.07
CA SER A 40 9.00 -9.93 10.11
C SER A 40 9.21 -10.71 8.82
N VAL A 41 8.19 -10.92 7.98
CA VAL A 41 8.41 -11.69 6.75
C VAL A 41 9.08 -10.88 5.65
N GLY A 42 8.97 -9.55 5.66
CA GLY A 42 9.82 -8.74 4.79
C GLY A 42 11.32 -8.97 5.10
N TYR A 43 11.66 -9.32 6.35
CA TYR A 43 13.03 -9.64 6.75
C TYR A 43 13.47 -11.07 6.37
N MET A 44 12.60 -11.87 5.73
CA MET A 44 12.88 -13.23 5.27
C MET A 44 12.72 -13.36 3.75
N ASP A 45 12.67 -12.23 3.03
CA ASP A 45 12.44 -12.20 1.59
C ASP A 45 13.65 -12.74 0.80
N PRO A 46 13.47 -13.12 -0.48
CA PRO A 46 14.56 -13.64 -1.30
C PRO A 46 15.76 -12.68 -1.45
N GLY A 47 15.56 -11.38 -1.27
CA GLY A 47 16.63 -10.38 -1.27
C GLY A 47 17.66 -10.62 -0.17
N ASN A 48 17.19 -10.86 1.06
CA ASN A 48 18.03 -11.20 2.21
C ASN A 48 18.83 -12.51 1.99
N TRP A 49 18.23 -13.48 1.30
CA TRP A 49 18.86 -14.78 1.08
C TRP A 49 20.12 -14.67 0.21
N ALA A 50 20.09 -13.82 -0.81
CA ALA A 50 21.25 -13.64 -1.69
C ALA A 50 22.47 -13.13 -0.88
N THR A 51 22.26 -12.17 0.02
CA THR A 51 23.34 -11.64 0.86
C THR A 51 23.79 -12.63 1.94
N ASP A 52 22.88 -13.41 2.52
CA ASP A 52 23.20 -14.40 3.55
C ASP A 52 23.94 -15.62 2.98
N LEU A 53 23.51 -16.10 1.81
CA LEU A 53 24.18 -17.19 1.09
C LEU A 53 25.59 -16.77 0.69
N ALA A 54 25.75 -15.60 0.07
CA ALA A 54 27.06 -15.09 -0.33
C ALA A 54 27.97 -14.84 0.89
N GLY A 55 27.41 -14.31 1.99
CA GLY A 55 28.15 -14.11 3.23
C GLY A 55 28.65 -15.42 3.84
N GLY A 56 27.80 -16.44 3.87
CA GLY A 56 28.16 -17.77 4.40
C GLY A 56 29.14 -18.51 3.50
N SER A 57 28.94 -18.49 2.18
CA SER A 57 29.78 -19.21 1.22
C SER A 57 31.18 -18.61 1.08
N GLN A 58 31.32 -17.28 1.14
CA GLN A 58 32.61 -16.60 0.98
C GLN A 58 33.37 -16.40 2.30
N PHE A 59 32.67 -16.15 3.40
CA PHE A 59 33.28 -15.70 4.66
C PHE A 59 32.98 -16.61 5.86
N GLY A 60 32.37 -17.77 5.62
CA GLY A 60 32.01 -18.72 6.66
C GLY A 60 31.06 -18.06 7.68
N TYR A 61 31.32 -18.28 8.97
CA TYR A 61 30.47 -17.73 10.04
C TYR A 61 30.79 -16.28 10.42
N SER A 62 31.81 -15.65 9.84
CA SER A 62 32.34 -14.36 10.31
C SER A 62 31.37 -13.19 10.20
N LEU A 63 30.33 -13.28 9.36
CA LEU A 63 29.32 -12.22 9.20
C LEU A 63 28.06 -12.42 10.06
N LEU A 64 28.00 -13.46 10.93
CA LEU A 64 26.88 -13.67 11.85
C LEU A 64 26.65 -12.50 12.82
N TRP A 65 27.73 -11.87 13.29
CA TRP A 65 27.60 -10.69 14.15
C TRP A 65 26.96 -9.50 13.42
N VAL A 66 27.14 -9.38 12.10
CA VAL A 66 26.52 -8.33 11.28
C VAL A 66 25.01 -8.55 11.22
N LEU A 67 24.56 -9.80 11.02
CA LEU A 67 23.14 -10.17 11.10
C LEU A 67 22.53 -9.83 12.46
N LEU A 68 23.22 -10.17 13.55
CA LEU A 68 22.75 -9.86 14.90
C LEU A 68 22.64 -8.34 15.12
N MET A 69 23.68 -7.60 14.72
CA MET A 69 23.73 -6.15 14.84
C MET A 69 22.61 -5.49 14.02
N SER A 70 22.40 -5.95 12.79
CA SER A 70 21.33 -5.50 11.91
C SER A 70 19.94 -5.78 12.50
N ASN A 71 19.73 -6.95 13.11
CA ASN A 71 18.48 -7.27 13.81
C ASN A 71 18.24 -6.34 15.03
N ILE A 72 19.29 -6.00 15.78
CA ILE A 72 19.19 -5.02 16.88
C ILE A 72 18.79 -3.64 16.34
N MET A 73 19.37 -3.20 15.22
CA MET A 73 18.99 -1.96 14.55
C MET A 73 17.52 -1.99 14.13
N ALA A 74 17.09 -3.07 13.48
CA ALA A 74 15.72 -3.28 13.06
C ALA A 74 14.75 -3.22 14.25
N LEU A 75 15.03 -3.94 15.33
CA LEU A 75 14.21 -3.92 16.55
C LEU A 75 14.05 -2.51 17.11
N LEU A 76 15.13 -1.73 17.15
CA LEU A 76 15.09 -0.35 17.60
C LEU A 76 14.20 0.49 16.68
N LEU A 77 14.45 0.49 15.37
CA LEU A 77 13.71 1.32 14.40
C LEU A 77 12.22 0.93 14.32
N GLN A 78 11.92 -0.36 14.38
CA GLN A 78 10.55 -0.86 14.43
C GLN A 78 9.85 -0.45 15.73
N SER A 79 10.56 -0.44 16.87
CA SER A 79 10.00 0.10 18.12
C SER A 79 9.68 1.60 18.06
N LEU A 80 10.41 2.37 17.24
CA LEU A 80 10.10 3.78 16.99
C LEU A 80 8.88 3.93 16.10
N SER A 81 8.80 3.14 15.03
CA SER A 81 7.67 3.13 14.09
C SER A 81 6.35 2.77 14.78
N THR A 82 6.35 1.70 15.58
CA THR A 82 5.19 1.31 16.40
C THR A 82 4.80 2.40 17.39
N ARG A 83 5.78 3.05 18.03
CA ARG A 83 5.53 4.14 18.95
C ARG A 83 4.85 5.33 18.27
N LEU A 84 5.29 5.70 17.07
CA LEU A 84 4.66 6.74 16.26
C LEU A 84 3.18 6.42 16.02
N GLY A 85 2.90 5.22 15.49
CA GLY A 85 1.54 4.75 15.18
C GLY A 85 0.63 4.68 16.40
N VAL A 86 1.12 4.15 17.51
CA VAL A 86 0.34 4.00 18.76
C VAL A 86 0.05 5.35 19.43
N VAL A 87 1.02 6.26 19.45
CA VAL A 87 0.90 7.53 20.19
C VAL A 87 0.18 8.59 19.38
N ARG A 88 0.58 8.78 18.11
CA ARG A 88 -0.01 9.81 17.24
C ARG A 88 -1.27 9.35 16.51
N GLY A 89 -1.47 8.03 16.36
CA GLY A 89 -2.59 7.50 15.58
C GLY A 89 -2.47 7.81 14.08
N MET A 90 -1.24 7.99 13.60
CA MET A 90 -0.90 8.29 12.21
C MET A 90 0.27 7.42 11.80
N ASP A 91 0.30 7.00 10.54
CA ASP A 91 1.48 6.32 9.98
C ASP A 91 2.60 7.31 9.64
N LEU A 92 3.79 6.78 9.36
CA LEU A 92 4.98 7.59 9.04
C LEU A 92 4.81 8.47 7.79
N ALA A 93 4.08 8.02 6.78
CA ALA A 93 3.84 8.79 5.57
C ALA A 93 2.86 9.94 5.84
N GLN A 94 1.79 9.70 6.61
CA GLN A 94 0.87 10.73 7.09
C GLN A 94 1.58 11.77 7.97
N ALA A 95 2.42 11.33 8.91
CA ALA A 95 3.21 12.23 9.75
C ALA A 95 4.20 13.08 8.94
N SER A 96 4.82 12.49 7.91
CA SER A 96 5.68 13.22 6.97
C SER A 96 4.89 14.26 6.18
N ARG A 97 3.71 13.88 5.68
CA ARG A 97 2.82 14.79 4.95
C ARG A 97 2.39 16.00 5.77
N GLU A 98 2.10 15.79 7.06
CA GLU A 98 1.72 16.88 7.97
C GLU A 98 2.86 17.88 8.20
N GLU A 99 4.10 17.41 8.22
CA GLU A 99 5.26 18.23 8.58
C GLU A 99 5.91 18.92 7.35
N TYR A 100 6.14 18.18 6.27
CA TYR A 100 6.92 18.67 5.13
C TYR A 100 6.08 19.41 4.07
N PRO A 101 6.70 20.27 3.23
CA PRO A 101 6.02 20.90 2.10
C PRO A 101 5.58 19.87 1.04
N PRO A 102 4.55 20.19 0.21
CA PRO A 102 4.02 19.26 -0.79
C PRO A 102 5.06 18.69 -1.75
N PHE A 103 6.04 19.50 -2.18
CA PHE A 103 7.11 19.05 -3.07
C PHE A 103 7.99 17.97 -2.42
N VAL A 104 8.38 18.16 -1.16
CA VAL A 104 9.20 17.19 -0.42
C VAL A 104 8.43 15.89 -0.21
N ASN A 105 7.14 15.99 0.15
CA ASN A 105 6.28 14.80 0.29
C ASN A 105 6.11 14.04 -1.02
N PHE A 106 6.00 14.75 -2.14
CA PHE A 106 5.91 14.12 -3.46
C PHE A 106 7.23 13.40 -3.82
N MET A 107 8.39 13.98 -3.52
CA MET A 107 9.68 13.31 -3.71
C MET A 107 9.83 12.07 -2.80
N LEU A 108 9.45 12.18 -1.52
CA LEU A 108 9.47 11.06 -0.57
C LEU A 108 8.55 9.92 -1.02
N TYR A 109 7.38 10.25 -1.57
CA TYR A 109 6.47 9.29 -2.19
C TYR A 109 7.13 8.56 -3.37
N ILE A 110 7.75 9.29 -4.30
CA ILE A 110 8.41 8.68 -5.47
C ILE A 110 9.50 7.69 -5.02
N PHE A 111 10.36 8.09 -4.09
CA PHE A 111 11.42 7.20 -3.62
C PHE A 111 10.87 5.98 -2.88
N ALA A 112 9.81 6.15 -2.10
CA ALA A 112 9.15 5.03 -1.43
C ALA A 112 8.52 4.06 -2.44
N GLU A 113 7.88 4.56 -3.50
CA GLU A 113 7.27 3.71 -4.53
C GLU A 113 8.33 2.96 -5.35
N ILE A 114 9.44 3.61 -5.70
CA ILE A 114 10.58 2.98 -6.37
C ILE A 114 11.16 1.86 -5.50
N ALA A 115 11.35 2.11 -4.21
CA ALA A 115 11.86 1.12 -3.27
C ALA A 115 10.90 -0.07 -3.10
N ILE A 116 9.59 0.17 -3.10
CA ILE A 116 8.58 -0.90 -3.06
C ILE A 116 8.58 -1.70 -4.36
N ALA A 117 8.72 -1.06 -5.53
CA ALA A 117 8.83 -1.76 -6.80
C ALA A 117 10.11 -2.60 -6.89
N ALA A 118 11.23 -2.11 -6.35
CA ALA A 118 12.48 -2.88 -6.23
C ALA A 118 12.32 -4.09 -5.29
N CYS A 119 11.60 -3.93 -4.18
CA CYS A 119 11.25 -5.06 -3.31
C CYS A 119 10.39 -6.09 -4.07
N ASP A 120 9.32 -5.65 -4.75
CA ASP A 120 8.43 -6.54 -5.51
C ASP A 120 9.17 -7.26 -6.65
N LEU A 121 10.20 -6.64 -7.25
CA LEU A 121 11.11 -7.28 -8.20
C LEU A 121 11.86 -8.45 -7.57
N ALA A 122 12.44 -8.28 -6.38
CA ALA A 122 13.13 -9.35 -5.67
C ALA A 122 12.20 -10.53 -5.34
N GLU A 123 10.97 -10.23 -4.96
CA GLU A 123 9.95 -11.22 -4.65
C GLU A 123 9.53 -12.03 -5.87
N VAL A 124 9.27 -11.34 -6.99
CA VAL A 124 8.90 -11.96 -8.26
C VAL A 124 10.00 -12.89 -8.74
N VAL A 125 11.25 -12.40 -8.75
CA VAL A 125 12.39 -13.19 -9.20
C VAL A 125 12.62 -14.37 -8.26
N GLY A 126 12.62 -14.17 -6.94
CA GLY A 126 12.80 -15.24 -5.97
C GLY A 126 11.70 -16.31 -6.05
N MET A 127 10.44 -15.91 -6.13
CA MET A 127 9.33 -16.86 -6.32
C MET A 127 9.44 -17.61 -7.66
N ALA A 128 9.80 -16.92 -8.74
CA ALA A 128 9.99 -17.54 -10.05
C ALA A 128 11.13 -18.57 -10.04
N ILE A 129 12.25 -18.25 -9.37
CA ILE A 129 13.35 -19.19 -9.14
C ILE A 129 12.86 -20.38 -8.33
N GLY A 130 12.11 -20.17 -7.24
CA GLY A 130 11.56 -21.27 -6.44
C GLY A 130 10.64 -22.20 -7.26
N LEU A 131 9.79 -21.62 -8.12
CA LEU A 131 8.94 -22.39 -9.05
C LEU A 131 9.77 -23.15 -10.10
N GLN A 132 10.81 -22.52 -10.64
CA GLN A 132 11.75 -23.16 -11.57
C GLN A 132 12.44 -24.37 -10.93
N LEU A 133 12.93 -24.20 -9.71
CA LEU A 133 13.65 -25.24 -8.98
C LEU A 133 12.74 -26.42 -8.57
N LEU A 134 11.51 -26.13 -8.15
CA LEU A 134 10.57 -27.16 -7.67
C LEU A 134 9.87 -27.92 -8.80
N PHE A 135 9.50 -27.23 -9.89
CA PHE A 135 8.68 -27.80 -10.97
C PHE A 135 9.43 -27.96 -12.30
N GLY A 136 10.69 -27.51 -12.39
CA GLY A 136 11.46 -27.52 -13.63
C GLY A 136 10.92 -26.56 -14.70
N LEU A 137 10.14 -25.55 -14.31
CA LEU A 137 9.55 -24.58 -15.23
C LEU A 137 10.60 -23.56 -15.71
N PRO A 138 10.58 -23.12 -16.98
CA PRO A 138 11.44 -22.02 -17.42
C PRO A 138 11.16 -20.73 -16.62
N LEU A 139 12.20 -19.95 -16.34
CA LEU A 139 12.10 -18.81 -15.43
C LEU A 139 11.05 -17.78 -15.86
N LEU A 140 10.92 -17.53 -17.17
CA LEU A 140 9.89 -16.65 -17.75
C LEU A 140 8.46 -17.09 -17.42
N TRP A 141 8.19 -18.41 -17.40
CA TRP A 141 6.90 -18.94 -16.98
C TRP A 141 6.69 -18.76 -15.48
N GLY A 142 7.75 -18.98 -14.68
CA GLY A 142 7.75 -18.67 -13.25
C GLY A 142 7.33 -17.23 -12.98
N VAL A 143 7.99 -16.27 -13.63
CA VAL A 143 7.66 -14.82 -13.52
C VAL A 143 6.22 -14.56 -13.95
N SER A 144 5.76 -15.14 -15.06
CA SER A 144 4.37 -14.99 -15.54
C SER A 144 3.32 -15.48 -14.53
N ILE A 145 3.59 -16.60 -13.88
CA ILE A 145 2.69 -17.20 -12.88
C ILE A 145 2.54 -16.27 -11.66
N THR A 146 3.59 -15.53 -11.30
CA THR A 146 3.53 -14.62 -10.15
C THR A 146 2.48 -13.52 -10.30
N VAL A 147 2.04 -13.16 -11.51
CA VAL A 147 0.94 -12.17 -11.70
C VAL A 147 -0.34 -12.60 -10.98
N PHE A 148 -0.60 -13.91 -10.93
CA PHE A 148 -1.82 -14.47 -10.35
C PHE A 148 -1.88 -14.36 -8.82
N ASP A 149 -0.77 -14.04 -8.13
CA ASP A 149 -0.79 -13.81 -6.69
C ASP A 149 -1.62 -12.58 -6.28
N SER A 150 -1.87 -11.67 -7.23
CA SER A 150 -2.78 -10.53 -7.05
C SER A 150 -4.19 -11.00 -6.67
N PHE A 151 -4.63 -12.14 -7.20
CA PHE A 151 -5.90 -12.76 -6.84
C PHE A 151 -5.87 -13.37 -5.44
N LEU A 152 -4.73 -13.92 -5.02
CA LEU A 152 -4.55 -14.43 -3.66
C LEU A 152 -4.64 -13.30 -2.63
N LEU A 153 -3.99 -12.16 -2.88
CA LEU A 153 -4.12 -10.96 -2.04
C LEU A 153 -5.59 -10.53 -1.92
N LEU A 154 -6.31 -10.42 -3.03
CA LEU A 154 -7.74 -10.08 -3.06
C LEU A 154 -8.57 -11.05 -2.20
N PHE A 155 -8.30 -12.35 -2.34
CA PHE A 155 -8.98 -13.37 -1.56
C PHE A 155 -8.70 -13.21 -0.06
N LEU A 156 -7.45 -12.95 0.34
CA LEU A 156 -7.06 -12.81 1.74
C LEU A 156 -7.61 -11.52 2.38
N LEU A 157 -7.59 -10.39 1.66
CA LEU A 157 -8.16 -9.12 2.13
C LEU A 157 -9.65 -9.27 2.46
N ASN A 158 -10.41 -9.96 1.60
CA ASN A 158 -11.84 -10.24 1.81
C ASN A 158 -12.12 -11.14 3.03
N LYS A 159 -11.12 -11.86 3.54
CA LYS A 159 -11.24 -12.75 4.70
C LYS A 159 -10.92 -12.06 6.05
N GLY A 160 -10.32 -10.86 6.01
CA GLY A 160 -10.01 -10.03 7.18
C GLY A 160 -8.65 -10.30 7.84
N MET A 161 -8.19 -9.36 8.67
CA MET A 161 -6.81 -9.31 9.20
C MET A 161 -6.34 -10.57 9.92
N ARG A 162 -7.17 -11.19 10.78
CA ARG A 162 -6.73 -12.38 11.52
C ARG A 162 -6.43 -13.58 10.64
N LYS A 163 -7.15 -13.73 9.51
CA LYS A 163 -6.92 -14.83 8.57
C LYS A 163 -5.67 -14.57 7.75
N MET A 164 -5.41 -13.31 7.40
CA MET A 164 -4.15 -12.89 6.77
C MET A 164 -2.95 -13.12 7.71
N GLU A 165 -3.04 -12.71 8.98
CA GLU A 165 -2.02 -12.97 10.00
C GLU A 165 -1.73 -14.48 10.14
N ALA A 166 -2.77 -15.32 10.24
CA ALA A 166 -2.61 -16.76 10.34
C ALA A 166 -1.96 -17.39 9.09
N PHE A 167 -2.31 -16.90 7.89
CA PHE A 167 -1.70 -17.34 6.64
C PHE A 167 -0.20 -17.03 6.61
N ILE A 168 0.17 -15.80 7.02
CA ILE A 168 1.58 -15.37 7.07
C ILE A 168 2.36 -16.19 8.10
N VAL A 169 1.80 -16.43 9.29
CA VAL A 169 2.44 -17.30 10.30
C VAL A 169 2.66 -18.72 9.77
N ALA A 170 1.76 -19.24 8.94
CA ALA A 170 1.96 -20.53 8.29
C ALA A 170 3.13 -20.50 7.28
N LEU A 171 3.27 -19.43 6.50
CA LEU A 171 4.42 -19.26 5.59
C LEU A 171 5.74 -19.15 6.37
N ILE A 172 5.77 -18.39 7.47
CA ILE A 172 6.95 -18.32 8.36
C ILE A 172 7.32 -19.70 8.89
N ALA A 173 6.33 -20.49 9.33
CA ALA A 173 6.56 -21.84 9.84
C ALA A 173 7.13 -22.78 8.77
N ILE A 174 6.69 -22.62 7.51
CA ILE A 174 7.25 -23.36 6.37
C ILE A 174 8.72 -22.99 6.14
N ILE A 175 9.03 -21.69 6.09
CA ILE A 175 10.40 -21.19 5.86
C ILE A 175 11.32 -21.66 6.99
N GLY A 176 10.96 -21.36 8.25
CA GLY A 176 11.75 -21.73 9.41
C GLY A 176 11.88 -23.24 9.59
N GLY A 177 10.82 -24.00 9.34
CA GLY A 177 10.86 -25.46 9.39
C GLY A 177 11.78 -26.07 8.35
N SER A 178 11.80 -25.52 7.13
CA SER A 178 12.66 -25.97 6.03
C SER A 178 14.14 -25.79 6.37
N PHE A 179 14.56 -24.58 6.76
CA PHE A 179 15.94 -24.32 7.13
C PHE A 179 16.38 -25.02 8.41
N LEU A 180 15.47 -25.21 9.38
CA LEU A 180 15.80 -25.97 10.59
C LEU A 180 16.13 -27.43 10.26
N LEU A 181 15.37 -28.04 9.35
CA LEU A 181 15.64 -29.40 8.88
C LEU A 181 16.94 -29.46 8.06
N GLU A 182 17.20 -28.48 7.19
CA GLU A 182 18.45 -28.40 6.44
C GLU A 182 19.68 -28.24 7.35
N LEU A 183 19.60 -27.40 8.39
CA LEU A 183 20.66 -27.29 9.40
C LEU A 183 20.89 -28.60 10.15
N PHE A 184 19.82 -29.34 10.46
CA PHE A 184 19.94 -30.65 11.09
C PHE A 184 20.68 -31.66 10.19
N LEU A 185 20.46 -31.59 8.87
CA LEU A 185 21.19 -32.39 7.89
C LEU A 185 22.65 -31.92 7.76
N ALA A 186 22.90 -30.61 7.75
CA ALA A 186 24.21 -30.01 7.57
C ALA A 186 25.17 -30.23 8.75
N LYS A 187 24.65 -30.41 9.97
CA LYS A 187 25.41 -30.63 11.22
C LYS A 187 26.54 -29.60 11.41
N PRO A 188 26.20 -28.30 11.52
CA PRO A 188 27.21 -27.26 11.70
C PRO A 188 27.97 -27.41 13.03
N ASP A 189 29.22 -26.97 13.03
CA ASP A 189 30.06 -26.90 14.23
C ASP A 189 29.61 -25.74 15.11
N ILE A 190 28.95 -26.05 16.23
CA ILE A 190 28.36 -25.05 17.12
C ILE A 190 29.41 -24.10 17.74
N PRO A 191 30.55 -24.58 18.27
CA PRO A 191 31.65 -23.71 18.67
C PRO A 191 32.08 -22.68 17.62
N GLU A 192 32.25 -23.09 16.35
CA GLU A 192 32.63 -22.17 15.28
C GLU A 192 31.52 -21.16 14.96
N VAL A 193 30.25 -21.60 14.95
CA VAL A 193 29.08 -20.72 14.79
C VAL A 193 29.05 -19.66 15.88
N LEU A 194 29.31 -20.04 17.13
CA LEU A 194 29.39 -19.10 18.25
C LEU A 194 30.55 -18.11 18.10
N GLY A 195 31.67 -18.56 17.52
CA GLY A 195 32.80 -17.69 17.15
C GLY A 195 32.42 -16.61 16.14
N GLY A 196 31.47 -16.89 15.24
CA GLY A 196 30.97 -15.93 14.25
C GLY A 196 30.23 -14.71 14.82
N PHE A 197 29.81 -14.77 16.09
CA PHE A 197 29.22 -13.62 16.78
C PHE A 197 30.25 -12.62 17.32
N VAL A 198 31.55 -12.96 17.26
CA VAL A 198 32.62 -12.03 17.61
C VAL A 198 32.84 -11.06 16.43
N PRO A 199 32.75 -9.74 16.64
CA PRO A 199 32.89 -8.77 15.56
C PRO A 199 34.23 -8.88 14.82
N SER A 200 34.17 -9.22 13.53
CA SER A 200 35.31 -9.24 12.62
C SER A 200 34.85 -8.95 11.18
N ILE A 201 35.65 -8.21 10.43
CA ILE A 201 35.43 -7.97 8.99
C ILE A 201 36.71 -8.40 8.28
N PRO A 202 36.67 -9.48 7.46
CA PRO A 202 37.88 -10.10 6.93
C PRO A 202 38.59 -9.25 5.86
N ASN A 203 37.85 -8.61 4.96
CA ASN A 203 38.38 -7.83 3.84
C ASN A 203 37.34 -6.81 3.31
N ASN A 204 37.67 -6.10 2.22
CA ASN A 204 36.77 -5.14 1.57
C ASN A 204 35.51 -5.79 0.99
N ASP A 205 35.61 -7.01 0.45
CA ASP A 205 34.47 -7.75 -0.08
C ASP A 205 33.50 -8.17 1.05
N GLY A 206 34.06 -8.59 2.20
CA GLY A 206 33.28 -8.86 3.41
C GLY A 206 32.61 -7.62 3.96
N LEU A 207 33.23 -6.44 3.83
CA LEU A 207 32.58 -5.17 4.14
C LEU A 207 31.42 -4.89 3.16
N TYR A 208 31.58 -5.17 1.87
CA TYR A 208 30.52 -5.00 0.87
C TYR A 208 29.31 -5.90 1.18
N ILE A 209 29.53 -7.20 1.46
CA ILE A 209 28.45 -8.10 1.87
C ILE A 209 27.82 -7.67 3.19
N ALA A 210 28.62 -7.25 4.18
CA ALA A 210 28.11 -6.75 5.45
C ALA A 210 27.18 -5.53 5.26
N ILE A 211 27.51 -4.62 4.34
CA ILE A 211 26.63 -3.51 3.98
C ILE A 211 25.34 -4.03 3.33
N GLY A 212 25.45 -4.99 2.42
CA GLY A 212 24.31 -5.65 1.79
C GLY A 212 23.36 -6.27 2.82
N ILE A 213 23.89 -7.02 3.79
CA ILE A 213 23.11 -7.62 4.89
C ILE A 213 22.37 -6.54 5.68
N ILE A 214 23.04 -5.44 6.06
CA ILE A 214 22.41 -4.34 6.80
C ILE A 214 21.27 -3.71 5.98
N GLY A 215 21.52 -3.44 4.70
CA GLY A 215 20.55 -2.84 3.78
C GLY A 215 19.33 -3.72 3.53
N ALA A 216 19.54 -5.01 3.30
CA ALA A 216 18.48 -5.98 3.04
C ALA A 216 17.64 -6.26 4.31
N THR A 217 18.27 -6.26 5.49
CA THR A 217 17.54 -6.45 6.76
C THR A 217 16.66 -5.24 7.04
N VAL A 218 17.19 -4.01 7.01
CA VAL A 218 16.44 -2.84 7.46
C VAL A 218 15.64 -2.23 6.30
N MET A 219 14.46 -2.79 6.03
CA MET A 219 13.64 -2.32 4.92
C MET A 219 12.84 -1.05 5.25
N PRO A 220 12.89 0.01 4.42
CA PRO A 220 12.14 1.26 4.68
C PRO A 220 10.62 1.08 4.64
N HIS A 221 10.10 0.31 3.67
CA HIS A 221 8.65 0.12 3.52
C HIS A 221 8.02 -0.53 4.76
N ASN A 222 8.79 -1.38 5.47
CA ASN A 222 8.37 -1.96 6.74
C ASN A 222 8.21 -0.94 7.86
N LEU A 223 8.96 0.17 7.85
CA LEU A 223 8.76 1.25 8.81
C LEU A 223 7.40 1.95 8.60
N TYR A 224 7.01 2.18 7.35
CA TYR A 224 5.68 2.72 7.03
C TYR A 224 4.59 1.70 7.40
N LEU A 225 4.76 0.45 6.97
CA LEU A 225 3.82 -0.62 7.23
C LEU A 225 3.56 -0.82 8.73
N HIS A 226 4.61 -0.88 9.55
CA HIS A 226 4.46 -1.16 10.97
C HIS A 226 3.76 -0.02 11.72
N SER A 227 4.06 1.24 11.36
CA SER A 227 3.40 2.40 11.95
C SER A 227 1.89 2.43 11.68
N SER A 228 1.44 1.79 10.60
CA SER A 228 0.03 1.64 10.27
C SER A 228 -0.60 0.38 10.89
N LEU A 229 0.05 -0.79 10.78
CA LEU A 229 -0.52 -2.07 11.23
C LEU A 229 -0.81 -2.10 12.73
N VAL A 230 -0.01 -1.41 13.56
CA VAL A 230 -0.30 -1.31 15.00
C VAL A 230 -1.64 -0.62 15.29
N GLN A 231 -2.14 0.20 14.36
CA GLN A 231 -3.42 0.90 14.47
C GLN A 231 -4.63 0.01 14.11
N THR A 232 -4.42 -1.19 13.58
CA THR A 232 -5.48 -2.21 13.41
C THR A 232 -6.02 -2.70 14.76
N ARG A 233 -5.23 -2.54 15.82
CA ARG A 233 -5.60 -2.85 17.20
C ARG A 233 -6.34 -1.66 17.80
N LYS A 234 -7.52 -1.91 18.39
CA LYS A 234 -8.23 -0.87 19.13
C LYS A 234 -7.48 -0.60 20.44
N ILE A 235 -6.86 0.59 20.56
CA ILE A 235 -6.09 0.99 21.74
C ILE A 235 -6.87 2.03 22.55
N GLU A 236 -6.92 1.85 23.87
CA GLU A 236 -7.49 2.85 24.77
C GLU A 236 -6.58 4.08 24.83
N LYS A 237 -7.11 5.27 24.50
CA LYS A 237 -6.39 6.55 24.50
C LYS A 237 -6.08 7.10 25.91
N THR A 238 -5.93 6.21 26.89
CA THR A 238 -5.50 6.56 28.25
C THR A 238 -3.99 6.37 28.38
N LYS A 239 -3.35 7.08 29.34
CA LYS A 239 -1.90 6.93 29.56
C LYS A 239 -1.50 5.48 29.83
N LYS A 240 -2.30 4.74 30.61
CA LYS A 240 -2.08 3.32 30.91
C LYS A 240 -2.26 2.46 29.66
N GLY A 241 -3.30 2.71 28.86
CA GLY A 241 -3.57 1.97 27.61
C GLY A 241 -2.45 2.12 26.59
N ILE A 242 -1.93 3.34 26.41
CA ILE A 242 -0.81 3.63 25.51
C ILE A 242 0.46 2.91 25.98
N LEU A 243 0.84 3.00 27.27
CA LEU A 243 2.03 2.31 27.79
C LEU A 243 1.93 0.79 27.63
N GLN A 244 0.74 0.23 27.87
CA GLN A 244 0.50 -1.20 27.68
C GLN A 244 0.61 -1.61 26.22
N ALA A 245 0.04 -0.81 25.31
CA ALA A 245 0.17 -1.05 23.86
C ALA A 245 1.64 -0.99 23.42
N LEU A 246 2.43 -0.01 23.90
CA LEU A 246 3.85 0.07 23.58
C LEU A 246 4.62 -1.16 24.05
N LEU A 247 4.35 -1.64 25.27
CA LEU A 247 5.00 -2.84 25.81
C LEU A 247 4.65 -4.09 25.00
N PHE A 248 3.36 -4.30 24.68
CA PHE A 248 2.95 -5.49 23.93
C PHE A 248 3.41 -5.48 22.48
N ASN A 249 3.40 -4.32 21.82
CA ASN A 249 3.97 -4.20 20.47
C ASN A 249 5.50 -4.41 20.48
N PHE A 250 6.20 -3.99 21.54
CA PHE A 250 7.62 -4.30 21.70
C PHE A 250 7.87 -5.81 21.82
N ILE A 251 7.09 -6.51 22.65
CA ILE A 251 7.20 -7.97 22.79
C ILE A 251 6.87 -8.69 21.47
N ASP A 252 5.81 -8.26 20.78
CA ASP A 252 5.42 -8.78 19.46
C ASP A 252 6.58 -8.63 18.45
N SER A 253 7.13 -7.42 18.36
CA SER A 253 8.28 -7.09 17.50
C SER A 253 9.52 -7.90 17.87
N PHE A 254 9.80 -8.02 19.17
CA PHE A 254 10.95 -8.77 19.67
C PHE A 254 10.89 -10.23 19.26
N ILE A 255 9.75 -10.89 19.45
CA ILE A 255 9.61 -12.31 19.08
C ILE A 255 9.68 -12.48 17.57
N ALA A 256 8.92 -11.68 16.81
CA ALA A 256 8.81 -11.83 15.37
C ALA A 256 10.13 -11.54 14.63
N LEU A 257 10.85 -10.48 15.01
CA LEU A 257 12.13 -10.14 14.37
C LEU A 257 13.27 -11.08 14.78
N ASN A 258 13.27 -11.61 16.01
CA ASN A 258 14.23 -12.66 16.37
C ASN A 258 13.98 -13.97 15.59
N LEU A 259 12.71 -14.29 15.28
CA LEU A 259 12.39 -15.41 14.41
C LEU A 259 12.95 -15.20 12.99
N ALA A 260 12.84 -13.97 12.44
CA ALA A 260 13.48 -13.60 11.17
C ALA A 260 15.01 -13.71 11.23
N PHE A 261 15.62 -13.19 12.30
CA PHE A 261 17.05 -13.32 12.52
C PHE A 261 17.51 -14.79 12.56
N PHE A 262 16.76 -15.69 13.20
CA PHE A 262 17.12 -17.12 13.21
C PHE A 262 17.04 -17.76 11.82
N VAL A 263 16.08 -17.35 10.98
CA VAL A 263 16.00 -17.80 9.58
C VAL A 263 17.23 -17.31 8.79
N ASN A 264 17.55 -16.03 8.85
CA ASN A 264 18.70 -15.45 8.14
C ASN A 264 20.03 -16.05 8.62
N ALA A 265 20.18 -16.21 9.94
CA ALA A 265 21.32 -16.92 10.51
C ALA A 265 21.39 -18.38 10.04
N ALA A 266 20.25 -19.07 9.92
CA ALA A 266 20.22 -20.44 9.42
C ALA A 266 20.68 -20.54 7.96
N ILE A 267 20.28 -19.60 7.09
CA ILE A 267 20.73 -19.53 5.70
C ILE A 267 22.25 -19.34 5.63
N LEU A 268 22.78 -18.38 6.40
CA LEU A 268 24.22 -18.11 6.44
C LEU A 268 25.01 -19.31 6.99
N ILE A 269 24.55 -19.91 8.10
CA ILE A 269 25.18 -21.10 8.70
C ILE A 269 25.14 -22.28 7.75
N LEU A 270 24.03 -22.49 7.04
CA LEU A 270 23.90 -23.54 6.03
C LEU A 270 24.94 -23.32 4.92
N ALA A 271 25.01 -22.12 4.34
CA ALA A 271 25.98 -21.80 3.29
C ALA A 271 27.44 -21.97 3.76
N ALA A 272 27.75 -21.55 4.99
CA ALA A 272 29.07 -21.71 5.58
C ALA A 272 29.44 -23.19 5.86
N SER A 273 28.50 -23.96 6.41
CA SER A 273 28.74 -25.36 6.74
C SER A 273 28.82 -26.27 5.51
N VAL A 274 28.04 -25.95 4.47
CA VAL A 274 27.91 -26.79 3.27
C VAL A 274 28.86 -26.34 2.15
N PHE A 275 29.01 -25.04 1.89
CA PHE A 275 29.79 -24.54 0.75
C PHE A 275 31.20 -24.11 1.14
N PHE A 276 31.34 -23.22 2.14
CA PHE A 276 32.64 -22.70 2.56
C PHE A 276 33.59 -23.81 3.05
N LYS A 277 33.11 -24.74 3.88
CA LYS A 277 33.92 -25.88 4.35
C LYS A 277 34.35 -26.84 3.23
N ASN A 278 33.61 -26.89 2.13
CA ASN A 278 33.95 -27.70 0.96
C ASN A 278 34.76 -26.91 -0.09
N GLY A 279 35.24 -25.71 0.24
CA GLY A 279 36.07 -24.88 -0.64
C GLY A 279 35.32 -24.19 -1.77
N MET A 280 33.98 -24.15 -1.72
CA MET A 280 33.12 -23.52 -2.73
C MET A 280 32.77 -22.10 -2.31
N PHE A 281 33.69 -21.17 -2.57
CA PHE A 281 33.55 -19.76 -2.17
C PHE A 281 32.69 -18.92 -3.11
N GLU A 282 32.43 -19.37 -4.34
CA GLU A 282 31.73 -18.58 -5.37
C GLU A 282 30.23 -18.89 -5.47
N VAL A 283 29.65 -19.58 -4.48
CA VAL A 283 28.22 -19.88 -4.44
C VAL A 283 27.44 -18.64 -3.98
N ALA A 284 27.13 -17.76 -4.92
CA ALA A 284 26.33 -16.56 -4.69
C ALA A 284 24.90 -16.67 -5.30
N GLU A 285 24.72 -17.48 -6.35
CA GLU A 285 23.42 -17.65 -7.00
C GLU A 285 22.54 -18.66 -6.23
N ILE A 286 21.26 -18.33 -6.06
CA ILE A 286 20.25 -19.17 -5.37
C ILE A 286 20.10 -20.52 -6.08
N GLN A 287 20.15 -20.52 -7.41
CA GLN A 287 20.07 -21.71 -8.25
C GLN A 287 21.24 -22.66 -8.02
N ASP A 288 22.44 -22.12 -7.83
CA ASP A 288 23.65 -22.91 -7.61
C ASP A 288 23.65 -23.50 -6.21
N ALA A 289 23.23 -22.74 -5.19
CA ALA A 289 23.01 -23.26 -3.86
C ALA A 289 22.07 -24.48 -3.88
N HIS A 290 20.89 -24.36 -4.50
CA HIS A 290 19.93 -25.47 -4.60
C HIS A 290 20.52 -26.73 -5.25
N LYS A 291 21.23 -26.59 -6.37
CA LYS A 291 21.85 -27.73 -7.08
C LYS A 291 22.91 -28.44 -6.23
N LEU A 292 23.62 -27.69 -5.39
CA LEU A 292 24.70 -28.20 -4.56
C LEU A 292 24.22 -28.80 -3.25
N LEU A 293 23.00 -28.48 -2.78
CA LEU A 293 22.46 -29.02 -1.52
C LEU A 293 22.32 -30.54 -1.54
N GLU A 294 21.73 -31.13 -2.59
CA GLU A 294 21.53 -32.58 -2.66
C GLU A 294 22.83 -33.39 -2.58
N PRO A 295 23.87 -33.13 -3.42
CA PRO A 295 25.10 -33.92 -3.37
C PRO A 295 25.88 -33.72 -2.07
N LEU A 296 25.80 -32.56 -1.43
CA LEU A 296 26.58 -32.26 -0.22
C LEU A 296 25.89 -32.69 1.07
N LEU A 297 24.55 -32.65 1.11
CA LEU A 297 23.77 -33.10 2.27
C LEU A 297 23.32 -34.56 2.15
N GLY A 298 23.47 -35.17 0.97
CA GLY A 298 23.10 -36.57 0.71
C GLY A 298 21.60 -36.84 0.83
N SER A 299 20.76 -35.83 0.64
CA SER A 299 19.31 -35.91 0.81
C SER A 299 18.58 -35.12 -0.27
N SER A 300 17.70 -35.81 -1.00
CA SER A 300 16.81 -35.18 -1.99
C SER A 300 15.75 -34.29 -1.35
N LEU A 301 15.57 -34.34 -0.02
CA LEU A 301 14.64 -33.45 0.70
C LEU A 301 15.18 -32.02 0.83
N ALA A 302 16.49 -31.84 0.92
CA ALA A 302 17.10 -30.51 1.10
C ALA A 302 16.77 -29.53 -0.04
N PRO A 303 17.01 -29.84 -1.33
CA PRO A 303 16.64 -28.93 -2.42
C PRO A 303 15.12 -28.64 -2.48
N ILE A 304 14.28 -29.63 -2.18
CA ILE A 304 12.82 -29.46 -2.16
C ILE A 304 12.39 -28.47 -1.07
N LEU A 305 12.91 -28.64 0.15
CA LEU A 305 12.64 -27.74 1.27
C LEU A 305 13.13 -26.32 0.99
N PHE A 306 14.31 -26.19 0.39
CA PHE A 306 14.87 -24.90 -0.02
C PHE A 306 13.98 -24.19 -1.05
N ALA A 307 13.54 -24.88 -2.10
CA ALA A 307 12.65 -24.33 -3.12
C ALA A 307 11.25 -23.99 -2.56
N LEU A 308 10.71 -24.83 -1.69
CA LEU A 308 9.43 -24.59 -1.00
C LEU A 308 9.50 -23.33 -0.11
N ALA A 309 10.57 -23.19 0.67
CA ALA A 309 10.81 -22.03 1.50
C ALA A 309 10.97 -20.75 0.67
N LEU A 310 11.64 -20.83 -0.49
CA LEU A 310 11.82 -19.69 -1.38
C LEU A 310 10.48 -19.19 -1.98
N ILE A 311 9.60 -20.13 -2.38
CA ILE A 311 8.23 -19.79 -2.82
C ILE A 311 7.45 -19.15 -1.67
N ALA A 312 7.53 -19.71 -0.46
CA ALA A 312 6.84 -19.18 0.72
C ALA A 312 7.32 -17.76 1.09
N ALA A 313 8.63 -17.50 1.00
CA ALA A 313 9.24 -16.20 1.23
C ALA A 313 8.72 -15.16 0.22
N GLY A 314 8.78 -15.46 -1.08
CA GLY A 314 8.27 -14.58 -2.13
C GLY A 314 6.77 -14.27 -1.98
N GLN A 315 5.97 -15.29 -1.64
CA GLN A 315 4.52 -15.11 -1.43
C GLN A 315 4.18 -14.23 -0.23
N SER A 316 4.94 -14.33 0.86
CA SER A 316 4.61 -13.55 2.05
C SER A 316 4.97 -12.06 1.92
N SER A 317 6.12 -11.76 1.32
CA SER A 317 6.58 -10.37 1.14
C SER A 317 5.65 -9.57 0.20
N THR A 318 4.99 -10.28 -0.70
CA THR A 318 3.98 -9.74 -1.62
C THR A 318 2.80 -9.07 -0.91
N LEU A 319 2.35 -9.65 0.20
CA LEU A 319 1.26 -9.07 0.99
C LEU A 319 1.72 -7.77 1.66
N THR A 320 2.95 -7.76 2.18
CA THR A 320 3.52 -6.61 2.89
C THR A 320 3.82 -5.45 1.95
N GLY A 321 4.41 -5.72 0.78
CA GLY A 321 4.70 -4.71 -0.24
C GLY A 321 3.43 -3.97 -0.70
N THR A 322 2.33 -4.70 -0.89
CA THR A 322 1.07 -4.08 -1.33
C THR A 322 0.47 -3.15 -0.26
N LEU A 323 0.45 -3.61 1.01
CA LEU A 323 -0.06 -2.81 2.12
C LEU A 323 0.84 -1.60 2.39
N ALA A 324 2.16 -1.80 2.40
CA ALA A 324 3.14 -0.73 2.59
C ALA A 324 2.99 0.34 1.50
N GLY A 325 2.80 -0.12 0.27
CA GLY A 325 2.38 0.72 -0.82
C GLY A 325 1.17 1.55 -0.44
N GLN A 326 0.03 0.89 -0.16
CA GLN A 326 -1.25 1.57 0.11
C GLN A 326 -1.07 2.71 1.12
N ILE A 327 -0.36 2.41 2.21
CA ILE A 327 -0.01 3.35 3.27
C ILE A 327 0.81 4.53 2.75
N VAL A 328 1.88 4.28 1.98
CA VAL A 328 2.75 5.33 1.44
C VAL A 328 1.97 6.28 0.53
N MET A 329 1.13 5.74 -0.35
CA MET A 329 0.36 6.55 -1.31
C MET A 329 -0.78 7.33 -0.64
N GLU A 330 -1.56 6.70 0.23
CA GLU A 330 -2.61 7.38 0.99
C GLU A 330 -2.01 8.41 1.96
N GLY A 331 -0.90 8.06 2.60
CA GLY A 331 -0.20 8.90 3.56
C GLY A 331 0.40 10.14 2.91
N TYR A 332 1.23 10.00 1.87
CA TYR A 332 1.89 11.13 1.21
C TYR A 332 0.98 11.92 0.27
N LEU A 333 0.11 11.26 -0.51
CA LEU A 333 -0.66 11.91 -1.58
C LEU A 333 -2.16 12.05 -1.32
N ASN A 334 -2.70 11.40 -0.28
CA ASN A 334 -4.16 11.26 -0.09
C ASN A 334 -4.88 10.55 -1.25
N LEU A 335 -4.17 9.80 -2.08
CA LEU A 335 -4.74 9.12 -3.23
C LEU A 335 -5.20 7.72 -2.80
N ARG A 336 -6.44 7.35 -3.16
CA ARG A 336 -6.98 6.00 -2.91
C ARG A 336 -7.23 5.29 -4.23
N ILE A 337 -6.60 4.13 -4.37
CA ILE A 337 -6.87 3.19 -5.46
C ILE A 337 -7.21 1.84 -4.84
N GLN A 338 -7.99 1.03 -5.55
CA GLN A 338 -8.33 -0.30 -5.07
C GLN A 338 -7.04 -1.15 -4.92
N PRO A 339 -6.87 -1.91 -3.82
CA PRO A 339 -5.62 -2.64 -3.54
C PRO A 339 -5.16 -3.58 -4.67
N TRP A 340 -6.10 -4.18 -5.40
CA TRP A 340 -5.77 -5.07 -6.52
C TRP A 340 -5.28 -4.35 -7.77
N VAL A 341 -5.82 -3.16 -8.05
CA VAL A 341 -5.37 -2.31 -9.16
C VAL A 341 -3.94 -1.88 -8.88
N ARG A 342 -3.70 -1.45 -7.64
CA ARG A 342 -2.36 -1.11 -7.20
C ARG A 342 -1.40 -2.27 -7.40
N ARG A 343 -1.76 -3.42 -6.85
CA ARG A 343 -0.95 -4.62 -6.91
C ARG A 343 -0.58 -4.97 -8.34
N LEU A 344 -1.54 -4.89 -9.26
CA LEU A 344 -1.28 -5.13 -10.67
C LEU A 344 -0.30 -4.10 -11.27
N ILE A 345 -0.43 -2.81 -10.92
CA ILE A 345 0.50 -1.77 -11.39
C ILE A 345 1.91 -2.02 -10.88
N THR A 346 2.09 -2.19 -9.56
CA THR A 346 3.42 -2.43 -8.97
C THR A 346 4.03 -3.74 -9.49
N ARG A 347 3.20 -4.76 -9.68
CA ARG A 347 3.62 -6.05 -10.23
C ARG A 347 4.07 -5.95 -11.69
N LEU A 348 3.37 -5.16 -12.51
CA LEU A 348 3.81 -4.89 -13.89
C LEU A 348 5.12 -4.09 -13.91
N LEU A 349 5.26 -3.10 -13.02
CA LEU A 349 6.51 -2.34 -12.88
C LEU A 349 7.70 -3.21 -12.47
N ALA A 350 7.47 -4.26 -11.68
CA ALA A 350 8.50 -5.23 -11.30
C ALA A 350 8.78 -6.28 -12.40
N ILE A 351 7.73 -6.83 -13.01
CA ILE A 351 7.84 -7.91 -14.01
C ILE A 351 8.51 -7.44 -15.30
N VAL A 352 8.19 -6.23 -15.77
CA VAL A 352 8.69 -5.73 -17.06
C VAL A 352 10.23 -5.68 -17.10
N PRO A 353 10.92 -5.07 -16.12
CA PRO A 353 12.38 -5.15 -16.03
C PRO A 353 12.91 -6.59 -15.95
N ALA A 354 12.30 -7.45 -15.12
CA ALA A 354 12.73 -8.85 -15.01
C ALA A 354 12.64 -9.60 -16.35
N PHE A 355 11.54 -9.43 -17.10
CA PHE A 355 11.36 -10.02 -18.42
C PHE A 355 12.44 -9.57 -19.39
N PHE A 356 12.69 -8.26 -19.45
CA PHE A 356 13.71 -7.71 -20.32
C PHE A 356 15.10 -8.23 -19.96
N THR A 357 15.43 -8.28 -18.67
CA THR A 357 16.70 -8.82 -18.21
C THR A 357 16.87 -10.28 -18.64
N ILE A 358 15.86 -11.12 -18.43
CA ILE A 358 15.93 -12.54 -18.78
C ILE A 358 16.06 -12.76 -20.30
N ILE A 359 15.31 -11.99 -21.12
CA ILE A 359 15.33 -12.15 -22.58
C ILE A 359 16.67 -11.70 -23.19
N TYR A 360 17.21 -10.57 -22.74
CA TYR A 360 18.39 -9.96 -23.36
C TYR A 360 19.72 -10.40 -22.72
N PHE A 361 19.75 -10.62 -21.41
CA PHE A 361 20.97 -10.93 -20.66
C PHE A 361 20.99 -12.36 -20.09
N GLY A 362 19.89 -13.11 -20.23
CA GLY A 362 19.78 -14.49 -19.77
C GLY A 362 19.43 -14.63 -18.28
N GLU A 363 19.23 -15.88 -17.84
CA GLU A 363 18.77 -16.17 -16.47
C GLU A 363 19.78 -15.77 -15.39
N ARG A 364 21.09 -15.82 -15.67
CA ARG A 364 22.15 -15.48 -14.68
C ARG A 364 22.13 -14.03 -14.25
N ALA A 365 21.69 -13.12 -15.13
CA ALA A 365 21.56 -11.69 -14.82
C ALA A 365 20.49 -11.39 -13.76
N THR A 366 19.64 -12.38 -13.42
CA THR A 366 18.63 -12.19 -12.36
C THR A 366 19.23 -12.12 -10.95
N GLY A 367 20.40 -12.73 -10.72
CA GLY A 367 21.13 -12.60 -9.46
C GLY A 367 21.65 -11.17 -9.23
N GLU A 368 22.25 -10.57 -10.25
CA GLU A 368 22.68 -9.17 -10.22
C GLU A 368 21.49 -8.22 -10.05
N LEU A 369 20.37 -8.51 -10.73
CA LEU A 369 19.14 -7.74 -10.61
C LEU A 369 18.54 -7.79 -9.19
N LEU A 370 18.60 -8.96 -8.53
CA LEU A 370 18.23 -9.14 -7.13
C LEU A 370 19.09 -8.29 -6.18
N ILE A 371 20.41 -8.25 -6.39
CA ILE A 371 21.31 -7.44 -5.56
C ILE A 371 21.04 -5.95 -5.80
N LEU A 372 20.91 -5.53 -7.07
CA LEU A 372 20.61 -4.14 -7.43
C LEU A 372 19.30 -3.65 -6.77
N SER A 373 18.28 -4.51 -6.72
CA SER A 373 17.02 -4.15 -6.09
C SER A 373 17.18 -3.88 -4.59
N GLN A 374 18.07 -4.59 -3.90
CA GLN A 374 18.41 -4.33 -2.50
C GLN A 374 19.15 -3.02 -2.31
N VAL A 375 20.05 -2.67 -3.23
CA VAL A 375 20.71 -1.36 -3.21
C VAL A 375 19.68 -0.24 -3.36
N VAL A 376 18.77 -0.33 -4.33
CA VAL A 376 17.70 0.67 -4.51
C VAL A 376 16.83 0.79 -3.26
N LEU A 377 16.50 -0.33 -2.62
CA LEU A 377 15.75 -0.36 -1.37
C LEU A 377 16.53 0.32 -0.23
N SER A 378 17.83 0.07 -0.10
CA SER A 378 18.66 0.63 0.98
C SER A 378 18.80 2.15 0.86
N LEU A 379 18.84 2.71 -0.35
CA LEU A 379 18.91 4.16 -0.58
C LEU A 379 17.72 4.91 0.00
N GLN A 380 16.53 4.32 -0.02
CA GLN A 380 15.33 4.94 0.53
C GLN A 380 15.32 4.96 2.07
N LEU A 381 16.17 4.17 2.72
CA LEU A 381 16.14 3.98 4.16
C LEU A 381 16.41 5.26 4.96
N GLY A 382 17.36 6.09 4.52
CA GLY A 382 17.65 7.37 5.17
C GLY A 382 16.43 8.31 5.18
N PHE A 383 15.66 8.31 4.09
CA PHE A 383 14.45 9.13 3.94
C PHE A 383 13.28 8.67 4.80
N ALA A 384 13.29 7.44 5.31
CA ALA A 384 12.29 6.93 6.25
C ALA A 384 12.74 7.09 7.71
N ILE A 385 13.99 6.71 8.03
CA ILE A 385 14.51 6.71 9.40
C ILE A 385 14.62 8.13 9.96
N ILE A 386 15.14 9.08 9.19
CA ILE A 386 15.42 10.43 9.70
C ILE A 386 14.12 11.15 10.10
N PRO A 387 13.06 11.20 9.27
CA PRO A 387 11.77 11.71 9.69
C PRO A 387 11.20 10.98 10.91
N LEU A 388 11.32 9.65 10.95
CA LEU A 388 10.84 8.86 12.07
C LEU A 388 11.50 9.29 13.39
N ILE A 389 12.83 9.45 13.40
CA ILE A 389 13.58 9.93 14.58
C ILE A 389 13.10 11.32 14.99
N HIS A 390 12.91 12.24 14.05
CA HIS A 390 12.39 13.58 14.36
C HIS A 390 11.00 13.52 15.02
N PHE A 391 10.08 12.74 14.47
CA PHE A 391 8.70 12.69 14.95
C PHE A 391 8.60 12.07 16.34
N VAL A 392 9.30 10.96 16.60
CA VAL A 392 9.25 10.30 17.91
C VAL A 392 10.04 11.04 19.00
N SER A 393 10.91 11.98 18.60
CA SER A 393 11.66 12.85 19.51
C SER A 393 10.91 14.13 19.88
N ASP A 394 9.90 14.54 19.10
CA ASP A 394 9.18 15.79 19.34
C ASP A 394 8.24 15.70 20.56
N LYS A 395 8.55 16.50 21.57
CA LYS A 395 7.77 16.58 22.82
C LYS A 395 6.35 17.10 22.61
N LYS A 396 6.12 17.96 21.60
CA LYS A 396 4.81 18.59 21.34
C LYS A 396 3.84 17.57 20.75
N THR A 397 4.25 16.81 19.74
CA THR A 397 3.38 15.86 19.04
C THR A 397 3.25 14.52 19.76
N MET A 398 4.26 14.11 20.53
CA MET A 398 4.25 12.83 21.25
C MET A 398 3.57 12.88 22.63
N ASN A 399 3.02 14.02 23.06
CA ASN A 399 2.20 14.14 24.28
C ASN A 399 2.80 13.46 25.53
N GLY A 400 4.12 13.60 25.74
CA GLY A 400 4.84 12.98 26.87
C GLY A 400 5.34 11.54 26.67
N PHE A 401 5.10 10.94 25.50
CA PHE A 401 5.61 9.61 25.10
C PHE A 401 6.83 9.65 24.17
N HIS A 402 7.46 10.82 24.04
CA HIS A 402 8.69 10.99 23.27
C HIS A 402 9.81 10.06 23.77
N ILE A 403 10.75 9.71 22.88
CA ILE A 403 11.91 8.90 23.25
C ILE A 403 12.90 9.70 24.12
N LYS A 404 13.59 9.00 25.03
CA LYS A 404 14.61 9.58 25.91
C LYS A 404 15.94 9.75 25.16
N TRP A 405 16.85 10.59 25.69
CA TRP A 405 18.14 10.83 25.04
C TRP A 405 18.88 9.55 24.62
N PRO A 406 18.95 8.46 25.42
CA PRO A 406 19.78 7.32 25.05
C PRO A 406 19.31 6.67 23.75
N LEU A 407 17.99 6.59 23.58
CA LEU A 407 17.39 6.10 22.35
C LEU A 407 17.59 7.11 21.20
N ILE A 408 17.51 8.42 21.46
CA ILE A 408 17.78 9.43 20.43
C ILE A 408 19.21 9.26 19.89
N ILE A 409 20.20 9.18 20.77
CA ILE A 409 21.61 9.00 20.40
C ILE A 409 21.79 7.69 19.64
N ALA A 410 21.27 6.57 20.15
CA ALA A 410 21.36 5.28 19.47
C ALA A 410 20.73 5.31 18.08
N SER A 411 19.55 5.93 17.93
CA SER A 411 18.85 6.05 16.65
C SER A 411 19.65 6.87 15.64
N TRP A 412 20.26 7.98 16.07
CA TRP A 412 21.11 8.80 15.20
C TRP A 412 22.42 8.12 14.83
N ILE A 413 23.03 7.35 15.73
CA ILE A 413 24.21 6.53 15.41
C ILE A 413 23.84 5.51 14.32
N ILE A 414 22.73 4.79 14.49
CA ILE A 414 22.23 3.82 13.50
C ILE A 414 21.97 4.51 12.16
N SER A 415 21.25 5.64 12.19
CA SER A 415 20.96 6.42 10.98
C SER A 415 22.24 6.90 10.30
N LEU A 416 23.25 7.35 11.05
CA LEU A 416 24.52 7.81 10.50
C LEU A 416 25.28 6.65 9.86
N VAL A 417 25.37 5.50 10.52
CA VAL A 417 25.99 4.30 9.96
C VAL A 417 25.32 3.92 8.65
N ILE A 418 24.00 3.78 8.64
CA ILE A 418 23.23 3.41 7.43
C ILE A 418 23.46 4.42 6.29
N VAL A 419 23.36 5.72 6.58
CA VAL A 419 23.54 6.76 5.55
C VAL A 419 24.96 6.78 5.01
N LEU A 420 25.98 6.60 5.86
CA LEU A 420 27.38 6.54 5.41
C LEU A 420 27.65 5.30 4.55
N LEU A 421 27.12 4.14 4.95
CA LEU A 421 27.27 2.90 4.18
C LEU A 421 26.57 3.00 2.82
N ASN A 422 25.36 3.56 2.77
CA ASN A 422 24.65 3.81 1.52
C ASN A 422 25.37 4.84 0.65
N ALA A 423 25.90 5.92 1.24
CA ALA A 423 26.68 6.90 0.50
C ALA A 423 27.95 6.28 -0.12
N LYS A 424 28.60 5.36 0.60
CA LYS A 424 29.72 4.58 0.08
C LYS A 424 29.28 3.69 -1.08
N LEU A 425 28.19 2.93 -0.94
CA LEU A 425 27.66 2.10 -2.03
C LEU A 425 27.36 2.91 -3.29
N VAL A 426 26.69 4.06 -3.15
CA VAL A 426 26.41 4.95 -4.29
C VAL A 426 27.70 5.44 -4.93
N PHE A 427 28.70 5.80 -4.12
CA PHE A 427 29.98 6.26 -4.63
C PHE A 427 30.72 5.16 -5.39
N ASP A 428 30.78 3.95 -4.84
CA ASP A 428 31.45 2.80 -5.46
C ASP A 428 30.75 2.41 -6.77
N GLU A 429 29.42 2.41 -6.81
CA GLU A 429 28.62 2.12 -8.01
C GLU A 429 28.78 3.20 -9.09
N LEU A 430 28.70 4.48 -8.72
CA LEU A 430 28.95 5.59 -9.65
C LEU A 430 30.35 5.54 -10.23
N LYS A 431 31.35 5.25 -9.39
CA LYS A 431 32.73 5.10 -9.85
C LYS A 431 32.86 3.95 -10.83
N SER A 432 32.26 2.80 -10.53
CA SER A 432 32.21 1.63 -11.41
C SER A 432 31.66 2.00 -12.79
N TRP A 433 30.48 2.65 -12.84
CA TRP A 433 29.84 3.07 -14.09
C TRP A 433 30.65 4.09 -14.88
N ILE A 434 31.29 5.05 -14.21
CA ILE A 434 32.15 6.05 -14.86
C ILE A 434 33.38 5.38 -15.48
N THR A 435 33.92 4.34 -14.85
CA THR A 435 35.12 3.64 -15.35
C THR A 435 34.82 2.57 -16.40
N SER A 436 33.60 2.05 -16.47
CA SER A 436 33.23 0.95 -17.38
C SER A 436 32.78 1.42 -18.77
N VAL A 437 32.47 2.72 -18.93
CA VAL A 437 31.97 3.28 -20.19
C VAL A 437 33.02 4.21 -20.81
N GLU A 438 33.32 4.04 -22.11
CA GLU A 438 34.28 4.90 -22.84
C GLU A 438 33.84 6.37 -22.89
N ASP A 439 32.53 6.64 -22.97
CA ASP A 439 31.94 7.98 -22.91
C ASP A 439 30.99 8.13 -21.70
N ALA A 440 31.54 8.60 -20.58
CA ALA A 440 30.81 8.83 -19.34
C ALA A 440 30.04 10.17 -19.31
N THR A 441 29.93 10.90 -20.43
CA THR A 441 29.31 12.24 -20.45
C THR A 441 27.87 12.21 -19.94
N TYR A 442 27.08 11.21 -20.33
CA TYR A 442 25.70 11.06 -19.85
C TYR A 442 25.60 10.85 -18.32
N ILE A 443 26.55 10.12 -17.73
CA ILE A 443 26.58 9.88 -16.28
C ILE A 443 26.86 11.19 -15.54
N TRP A 444 27.83 11.96 -16.03
CA TRP A 444 28.18 13.27 -15.45
C TRP A 444 27.09 14.33 -15.63
N VAL A 445 26.36 14.33 -16.75
CA VAL A 445 25.34 15.33 -17.06
C VAL A 445 24.00 15.01 -16.37
N PHE A 446 23.62 13.74 -16.25
CA PHE A 446 22.30 13.36 -15.75
C PHE A 446 22.36 12.72 -14.36
N ILE A 447 23.19 11.70 -14.17
CA ILE A 447 23.18 10.90 -12.94
C ILE A 447 23.80 11.68 -11.77
N VAL A 448 24.99 12.27 -11.97
CA VAL A 448 25.69 13.00 -10.90
C VAL A 448 24.87 14.16 -10.32
N PRO A 449 24.22 15.03 -11.13
CA PRO A 449 23.35 16.09 -10.59
C PRO A 449 22.14 15.55 -9.83
N ILE A 450 21.54 14.44 -10.29
CA ILE A 450 20.44 13.77 -9.57
C ILE A 450 20.95 13.29 -8.21
N THR A 451 22.09 12.60 -8.16
CA THR A 451 22.70 12.13 -6.90
C THR A 451 22.94 13.30 -5.94
N ILE A 452 23.49 14.41 -6.42
CA ILE A 452 23.69 15.62 -5.62
C ILE A 452 22.35 16.16 -5.11
N ALA A 453 21.31 16.22 -5.95
CA ALA A 453 19.98 16.67 -5.54
C ALA A 453 19.36 15.77 -4.46
N VAL A 454 19.53 14.44 -4.57
CA VAL A 454 19.08 13.47 -3.55
C VAL A 454 19.81 13.69 -2.23
N ILE A 455 21.14 13.89 -2.26
CA ILE A 455 21.95 14.19 -1.07
C ILE A 455 21.49 15.50 -0.43
N LEU A 456 21.29 16.55 -1.22
CA LEU A 456 20.82 17.85 -0.72
C LEU A 456 19.43 17.73 -0.08
N LEU A 457 18.52 16.94 -0.67
CA LEU A 457 17.21 16.67 -0.09
C LEU A 457 17.32 15.92 1.25
N LEU A 458 18.21 14.93 1.36
CA LEU A 458 18.44 14.20 2.60
C LEU A 458 19.02 15.13 3.70
N VAL A 459 19.98 15.97 3.35
CA VAL A 459 20.55 16.99 4.26
C VAL A 459 19.46 17.98 4.70
N PHE A 460 18.62 18.43 3.78
CA PHE A 460 17.49 19.31 4.08
C PHE A 460 16.51 18.66 5.07
N ILE A 461 16.14 17.40 4.85
CA ILE A 461 15.26 16.63 5.76
C ILE A 461 15.92 16.44 7.13
N SER A 462 17.23 16.19 7.16
CA SER A 462 18.02 16.02 8.39
C SER A 462 18.07 17.29 9.23
N LEU A 463 18.22 18.45 8.59
CA LEU A 463 18.29 19.75 9.25
C LEU A 463 16.92 20.42 9.41
N TRP A 464 15.84 19.75 8.97
CA TRP A 464 14.48 20.28 9.02
C TRP A 464 14.06 20.89 10.37
N PRO A 465 14.37 20.28 11.53
CA PRO A 465 13.99 20.86 12.83
C PRO A 465 14.54 22.27 13.08
N LEU A 466 15.64 22.67 12.42
CA LEU A 466 16.25 24.00 12.56
C LEU A 466 15.51 25.07 11.76
N PHE A 467 14.83 24.69 10.68
CA PHE A 467 14.16 25.62 9.77
C PHE A 467 12.66 25.72 10.01
N LYS A 468 12.05 24.70 10.64
CA LYS A 468 10.59 24.58 10.79
C LYS A 468 9.91 25.79 11.46
N GLU A 469 10.58 26.43 12.42
CA GLU A 469 10.01 27.58 13.13
C GLU A 469 10.14 28.88 12.34
N LYS A 470 11.14 28.99 11.47
CA LYS A 470 11.41 30.20 10.66
C LYS A 470 10.61 30.27 9.37
N LEU A 471 10.37 29.13 8.72
CA LEU A 471 9.70 29.07 7.41
C LEU A 471 8.19 29.36 7.46
N GLY A 472 7.60 29.37 8.65
CA GLY A 472 6.15 29.54 8.83
C GLY A 472 5.36 28.35 8.31
N ARG A 473 4.32 27.90 9.02
CA ARG A 473 3.52 26.73 8.64
C ARG A 473 2.49 27.04 7.54
N GLY A 474 2.82 27.88 6.56
CA GLY A 474 1.87 28.37 5.55
C GLY A 474 1.30 27.28 4.64
N TRP A 475 2.03 26.18 4.43
CA TRP A 475 1.57 25.00 3.69
C TRP A 475 0.86 23.96 4.57
N ILE A 476 0.88 24.12 5.90
CA ILE A 476 0.01 23.36 6.81
C ILE A 476 -1.36 24.01 6.70
N THR A 477 -1.95 23.91 5.52
CA THR A 477 -3.38 24.10 5.37
C THR A 477 -4.04 23.14 6.34
N ASN A 478 -5.03 23.61 7.10
CA ASN A 478 -5.92 22.75 7.87
C ASN A 478 -6.40 21.63 6.94
N HIS A 479 -5.77 20.46 7.02
CA HIS A 479 -6.16 19.24 6.32
C HIS A 479 -7.38 18.61 7.01
N ALA A 480 -8.06 19.35 7.89
CA ALA A 480 -9.44 19.09 8.19
C ALA A 480 -10.17 19.01 6.83
N PRO A 481 -10.91 17.91 6.55
CA PRO A 481 -11.58 17.72 5.26
C PRO A 481 -12.65 18.78 4.94
N HIS A 482 -12.82 19.78 5.82
CA HIS A 482 -13.77 20.86 5.69
C HIS A 482 -13.05 22.20 5.82
N LYS A 483 -13.35 23.10 4.87
CA LYS A 483 -13.10 24.54 5.05
C LYS A 483 -13.82 25.00 6.33
N ASN A 484 -13.33 26.07 6.96
CA ASN A 484 -13.98 26.66 8.14
C ASN A 484 -15.51 26.74 7.92
N PRO A 485 -16.33 26.35 8.92
CA PRO A 485 -17.77 26.31 8.76
C PRO A 485 -18.27 27.67 8.27
N GLN A 486 -18.89 27.68 7.09
CA GLN A 486 -19.51 28.87 6.55
C GLN A 486 -20.71 29.23 7.42
N THR A 487 -20.91 30.53 7.64
CA THR A 487 -22.08 31.04 8.34
C THR A 487 -23.34 30.63 7.58
N ILE A 488 -24.30 30.00 8.26
CA ILE A 488 -25.58 29.63 7.67
C ILE A 488 -26.38 30.92 7.45
N GLU A 489 -26.52 31.36 6.20
CA GLU A 489 -27.48 32.38 5.84
C GLU A 489 -28.86 31.75 5.72
N VAL A 490 -29.82 32.22 6.51
CA VAL A 490 -31.23 31.81 6.39
C VAL A 490 -31.79 32.46 5.13
N ILE A 491 -31.78 31.73 4.02
CA ILE A 491 -32.42 32.16 2.78
C ILE A 491 -33.94 32.13 3.00
N ALA A 492 -34.64 33.19 2.61
CA ALA A 492 -36.11 33.26 2.64
C ALA A 492 -36.75 32.07 1.89
N GLU A 493 -37.93 31.62 2.33
CA GLU A 493 -38.65 30.48 1.75
C GLU A 493 -38.69 30.56 0.22
N LYS A 494 -37.96 29.65 -0.45
CA LYS A 494 -37.97 29.56 -1.91
C LYS A 494 -39.26 28.88 -2.33
N ASN A 495 -40.25 29.67 -2.75
CA ASN A 495 -41.47 29.16 -3.36
C ASN A 495 -41.15 28.65 -4.79
N PHE A 496 -41.10 27.34 -4.96
CA PHE A 496 -40.93 26.69 -6.26
C PHE A 496 -42.21 26.90 -7.10
N LYS A 497 -42.10 27.64 -8.21
CA LYS A 497 -43.25 28.01 -9.06
C LYS A 497 -43.38 27.10 -10.27
N HIS A 498 -42.31 26.51 -10.76
CA HIS A 498 -42.35 25.56 -11.88
C HIS A 498 -41.57 24.29 -11.56
N ILE A 499 -42.28 23.16 -11.41
CA ILE A 499 -41.71 21.90 -10.98
C ILE A 499 -41.78 20.87 -12.12
N ALA A 500 -40.62 20.35 -12.51
CA ALA A 500 -40.50 19.22 -13.42
C ALA A 500 -40.61 17.90 -12.65
N ILE A 501 -41.36 16.94 -13.19
CA ILE A 501 -41.52 15.60 -12.59
C ILE A 501 -41.10 14.56 -13.64
N ALA A 502 -40.05 13.81 -13.36
CA ALA A 502 -39.62 12.71 -14.22
C ALA A 502 -40.54 11.49 -14.01
N ILE A 503 -41.14 11.00 -15.09
CA ILE A 503 -42.10 9.90 -15.12
C ILE A 503 -41.49 8.73 -15.89
N ASP A 504 -41.55 7.53 -15.30
CA ASP A 504 -41.02 6.30 -15.89
C ASP A 504 -42.07 5.18 -16.02
N PHE A 505 -43.34 5.49 -15.73
CA PHE A 505 -44.48 4.57 -15.73
C PHE A 505 -44.32 3.39 -14.77
N SER A 506 -43.43 3.52 -13.78
CA SER A 506 -43.25 2.55 -12.71
C SER A 506 -44.10 2.89 -11.47
N GLY A 507 -44.06 2.01 -10.47
CA GLY A 507 -44.67 2.30 -9.16
C GLY A 507 -44.03 3.49 -8.41
N SER A 508 -42.92 4.05 -8.91
CA SER A 508 -42.25 5.21 -8.30
C SER A 508 -42.94 6.54 -8.64
N ASP A 509 -43.66 6.64 -9.76
CA ASP A 509 -44.33 7.86 -10.23
C ASP A 509 -45.31 8.43 -9.19
N LYS A 510 -46.05 7.55 -8.50
CA LYS A 510 -46.99 7.97 -7.46
C LYS A 510 -46.29 8.75 -6.33
N LYS A 511 -45.08 8.33 -5.96
CA LYS A 511 -44.28 9.00 -4.93
C LYS A 511 -43.72 10.31 -5.45
N SER A 512 -43.14 10.30 -6.65
CA SER A 512 -42.60 11.48 -7.33
C SER A 512 -43.66 12.58 -7.48
N ILE A 513 -44.84 12.24 -8.00
CA ILE A 513 -45.96 13.16 -8.17
C ILE A 513 -46.42 13.67 -6.80
N SER A 514 -46.67 12.79 -5.83
CA SER A 514 -47.13 13.22 -4.50
C SER A 514 -46.15 14.17 -3.81
N ALA A 515 -44.84 13.93 -3.91
CA ALA A 515 -43.83 14.80 -3.32
C ALA A 515 -43.77 16.15 -4.04
N ALA A 516 -43.83 16.16 -5.37
CA ALA A 516 -43.86 17.40 -6.16
C ALA A 516 -45.05 18.29 -5.76
N LEU A 517 -46.23 17.70 -5.60
CA LEU A 517 -47.45 18.42 -5.21
C LEU A 517 -47.35 18.98 -3.78
N GLN A 518 -46.71 18.28 -2.85
CA GLN A 518 -46.46 18.76 -1.49
C GLN A 518 -45.50 19.95 -1.46
N ILE A 519 -44.50 19.97 -2.35
CA ILE A 519 -43.50 21.03 -2.42
C ILE A 519 -44.03 22.28 -3.12
N GLY A 520 -44.73 22.14 -4.25
CA GLY A 520 -45.21 23.28 -5.05
C GLY A 520 -46.60 23.79 -4.69
N GLY A 521 -47.44 22.97 -4.07
CA GLY A 521 -48.83 23.33 -3.77
C GLY A 521 -49.67 23.62 -5.04
N LYS A 522 -50.74 24.40 -4.89
CA LYS A 522 -51.70 24.67 -5.98
C LYS A 522 -51.25 25.76 -6.96
N ASN A 523 -50.38 26.65 -6.51
CA ASN A 523 -49.96 27.83 -7.28
C ASN A 523 -48.75 27.54 -8.20
N ALA A 524 -48.16 26.35 -8.09
CA ALA A 524 -47.07 25.92 -8.95
C ALA A 524 -47.61 25.32 -10.26
N LYS A 525 -46.82 25.50 -11.32
CA LYS A 525 -46.95 24.84 -12.61
C LYS A 525 -46.13 23.54 -12.58
N TYR A 526 -46.73 22.46 -13.03
CA TYR A 526 -46.10 21.14 -13.10
C TYR A 526 -45.83 20.75 -14.55
N THR A 527 -44.72 20.07 -14.82
CA THR A 527 -44.47 19.48 -16.14
C THR A 527 -44.01 18.05 -16.00
N LEU A 528 -44.79 17.11 -16.54
CA LEU A 528 -44.47 15.70 -16.57
C LEU A 528 -43.49 15.43 -17.71
N LEU A 529 -42.32 14.90 -17.37
CA LEU A 529 -41.23 14.61 -18.30
C LEU A 529 -41.11 13.10 -18.50
N HIS A 530 -41.25 12.63 -19.72
CA HIS A 530 -40.94 11.24 -20.08
C HIS A 530 -40.02 11.20 -21.29
N THR A 531 -39.09 10.24 -21.32
CA THR A 531 -38.18 10.03 -22.44
C THR A 531 -38.40 8.64 -23.04
N VAL A 532 -38.75 8.58 -24.32
CA VAL A 532 -38.94 7.31 -25.04
C VAL A 532 -37.58 6.72 -25.43
N GLU A 533 -37.32 5.49 -24.99
CA GLU A 533 -36.04 4.78 -25.15
C GLU A 533 -36.04 3.69 -26.24
N THR A 534 -37.08 3.62 -27.09
CA THR A 534 -37.17 2.57 -28.12
C THR A 534 -36.02 2.68 -29.14
N PRO A 535 -35.54 1.56 -29.72
CA PRO A 535 -34.51 1.59 -30.77
C PRO A 535 -34.88 2.51 -31.95
N GLY A 536 -36.17 2.59 -32.29
CA GLY A 536 -36.66 3.52 -33.30
C GLY A 536 -36.56 4.99 -32.88
N ALA A 537 -36.87 5.31 -31.62
CA ALA A 537 -36.76 6.66 -31.06
C ALA A 537 -35.32 7.20 -31.08
N PHE A 538 -34.31 6.33 -30.95
CA PHE A 538 -32.91 6.71 -31.08
C PHE A 538 -32.52 7.20 -32.48
N ILE A 539 -33.19 6.71 -33.53
CA ILE A 539 -32.86 7.01 -34.93
C ILE A 539 -33.75 8.11 -35.49
N TYR A 540 -35.06 8.02 -35.26
CA TYR A 540 -36.06 8.88 -35.91
C TYR A 540 -36.58 10.02 -35.03
N GLY A 541 -36.28 10.01 -33.71
CA GLY A 541 -36.65 11.08 -32.79
C GLY A 541 -38.14 11.44 -32.87
N THR A 542 -38.46 12.71 -33.08
CA THR A 542 -39.84 13.23 -33.18
C THR A 542 -40.61 12.77 -34.43
N GLN A 543 -39.94 12.16 -35.41
CA GLN A 543 -40.56 11.68 -36.65
C GLN A 543 -41.09 10.25 -36.52
N ILE A 544 -40.86 9.58 -35.38
CA ILE A 544 -41.34 8.22 -35.17
C ILE A 544 -42.86 8.18 -34.98
N LYS A 545 -43.50 7.22 -35.63
CA LYS A 545 -44.89 6.80 -35.39
C LYS A 545 -44.89 5.32 -35.03
N ASP A 546 -44.60 5.02 -33.78
CA ASP A 546 -44.67 3.67 -33.23
C ASP A 546 -45.73 3.59 -32.11
N TYR A 547 -46.24 2.38 -31.92
CA TYR A 547 -47.30 2.10 -30.95
C TYR A 547 -46.88 2.44 -29.51
N GLU A 548 -45.59 2.30 -29.20
CA GLU A 548 -45.03 2.56 -27.88
C GLU A 548 -45.03 4.06 -27.55
N THR A 549 -44.58 4.93 -28.47
CA THR A 549 -44.62 6.39 -28.31
C THR A 549 -46.06 6.91 -28.15
N ASP A 550 -47.01 6.37 -28.92
CA ASP A 550 -48.41 6.76 -28.83
C ASP A 550 -49.02 6.38 -27.47
N LYS A 551 -48.67 5.19 -26.96
CA LYS A 551 -49.09 4.71 -25.65
C LYS A 551 -48.48 5.51 -24.50
N ASP A 552 -47.20 5.84 -24.56
CA ASP A 552 -46.52 6.68 -23.56
C ASP A 552 -47.12 8.08 -23.50
N ARG A 553 -47.48 8.63 -24.67
CA ARG A 553 -48.19 9.91 -24.76
C ARG A 553 -49.58 9.83 -24.15
N GLU A 554 -50.30 8.73 -24.35
CA GLU A 554 -51.61 8.49 -23.74
C GLU A 554 -51.50 8.42 -22.21
N PHE A 555 -50.51 7.71 -21.67
CA PHE A 555 -50.26 7.64 -20.23
C PHE A 555 -49.95 9.01 -19.62
N LEU A 556 -49.09 9.81 -20.26
CA LEU A 556 -48.83 11.18 -19.82
C LEU A 556 -50.09 12.06 -19.83
N LYS A 557 -50.92 11.94 -20.86
CA LYS A 557 -52.21 12.67 -20.94
C LYS A 557 -53.15 12.24 -19.81
N ASN A 558 -53.20 10.95 -19.49
CA ASN A 558 -54.01 10.46 -18.38
C ASN A 558 -53.56 11.05 -17.04
N TYR A 559 -52.25 11.05 -16.74
CA TYR A 559 -51.73 11.72 -15.55
C TYR A 559 -52.05 13.22 -15.52
N LYS A 560 -51.89 13.91 -16.65
CA LYS A 560 -52.26 15.32 -16.78
C LYS A 560 -53.74 15.55 -16.46
N SER A 561 -54.65 14.78 -17.06
CA SER A 561 -56.09 14.91 -16.80
C SER A 561 -56.47 14.65 -15.35
N GLN A 562 -55.82 13.68 -14.69
CA GLN A 562 -56.03 13.43 -13.26
C GLN A 562 -55.57 14.61 -12.39
N LEU A 563 -54.42 15.21 -12.71
CA LEU A 563 -53.89 16.36 -11.97
C LEU A 563 -54.72 17.63 -12.20
N GLU A 564 -55.18 17.85 -13.44
CA GLU A 564 -56.07 18.97 -13.78
C GLU A 564 -57.44 18.83 -13.12
N ALA A 565 -58.00 17.61 -13.05
CA ALA A 565 -59.26 17.34 -12.31
C ALA A 565 -59.13 17.64 -10.81
N LEU A 566 -57.93 17.48 -10.25
CA LEU A 566 -57.62 17.87 -8.88
C LEU A 566 -57.35 19.38 -8.74
N GLY A 567 -57.29 20.15 -9.83
CA GLY A 567 -57.04 21.59 -9.82
C GLY A 567 -55.55 21.98 -9.82
N TYR A 568 -54.67 21.21 -10.47
CA TYR A 568 -53.25 21.56 -10.67
C TYR A 568 -52.97 21.94 -12.12
N HIS A 569 -52.15 22.98 -12.34
CA HIS A 569 -51.70 23.38 -13.68
C HIS A 569 -50.59 22.45 -14.17
N THR A 570 -50.89 21.59 -15.14
CA THR A 570 -49.96 20.52 -15.57
C THR A 570 -49.74 20.53 -17.08
N ASP A 571 -48.47 20.54 -17.49
CA ASP A 571 -48.03 20.33 -18.86
C ASP A 571 -47.33 18.97 -19.03
N ILE A 572 -47.20 18.52 -20.27
CA ILE A 572 -46.50 17.28 -20.61
C ILE A 572 -45.37 17.59 -21.58
N ASN A 573 -44.23 16.93 -21.40
CA ASN A 573 -43.13 16.96 -22.36
C ASN A 573 -42.65 15.53 -22.61
N LEU A 574 -42.75 15.12 -23.88
CA LEU A 574 -42.27 13.83 -24.35
C LEU A 574 -40.99 14.05 -25.15
N SER A 575 -39.88 13.53 -24.64
CA SER A 575 -38.56 13.60 -25.24
C SER A 575 -38.11 12.23 -25.77
N PHE A 576 -37.03 12.19 -26.56
CA PHE A 576 -36.53 10.96 -27.19
C PHE A 576 -35.04 10.75 -26.88
N GLY A 577 -34.62 9.48 -26.72
CA GLY A 577 -33.24 9.09 -26.43
C GLY A 577 -33.02 8.66 -24.98
N THR A 578 -31.82 8.80 -24.44
CA THR A 578 -31.56 8.41 -23.04
C THR A 578 -32.00 9.50 -22.06
N PRO A 579 -32.72 9.18 -20.95
CA PRO A 579 -33.10 10.15 -19.92
C PRO A 579 -31.90 10.93 -19.35
N LYS A 580 -30.74 10.27 -19.24
CA LYS A 580 -29.44 10.84 -18.82
C LYS A 580 -28.97 12.04 -19.65
N LYS A 581 -29.47 12.20 -20.88
CA LYS A 581 -29.16 13.30 -21.78
C LYS A 581 -30.38 14.18 -22.07
N ALA A 582 -31.55 13.58 -22.27
CA ALA A 582 -32.77 14.30 -22.62
C ALA A 582 -33.25 15.23 -21.49
N ILE A 583 -33.27 14.73 -20.25
CA ILE A 583 -33.75 15.52 -19.09
C ILE A 583 -32.86 16.74 -18.85
N PRO A 584 -31.51 16.64 -18.73
CA PRO A 584 -30.67 17.83 -18.57
C PRO A 584 -30.75 18.80 -19.75
N LYS A 585 -30.86 18.29 -20.99
CA LYS A 585 -30.96 19.13 -22.18
C LYS A 585 -32.23 19.99 -22.15
N LEU A 586 -33.35 19.44 -21.69
CA LEU A 586 -34.60 20.17 -21.55
C LEU A 586 -34.52 21.19 -20.41
N LEU A 587 -34.07 20.75 -19.23
CA LEU A 587 -34.06 21.59 -18.02
C LEU A 587 -33.09 22.76 -18.10
N ASN A 588 -31.94 22.60 -18.79
CA ASN A 588 -30.94 23.66 -18.95
C ASN A 588 -31.15 24.49 -20.22
N SER A 589 -32.22 24.25 -20.99
CA SER A 589 -32.48 25.06 -22.19
C SER A 589 -32.83 26.49 -21.78
N ALA A 590 -32.36 27.49 -22.53
CA ALA A 590 -32.56 28.91 -22.20
C ALA A 590 -34.03 29.34 -22.14
N GLU A 591 -34.93 28.54 -22.72
CA GLU A 591 -36.38 28.76 -22.73
C GLU A 591 -37.10 28.05 -21.56
N ALA A 592 -36.40 27.17 -20.82
CA ALA A 592 -36.96 26.39 -19.74
C ALA A 592 -36.78 27.09 -18.39
N ASN A 593 -37.90 27.52 -17.78
CA ASN A 593 -37.92 28.18 -16.47
C ASN A 593 -38.35 27.21 -15.37
N PHE A 594 -37.57 26.18 -15.09
CA PHE A 594 -37.86 25.22 -14.00
C PHE A 594 -37.13 25.61 -12.71
N ASP A 595 -37.79 25.45 -11.56
CA ASP A 595 -37.21 25.74 -10.24
C ASP A 595 -36.76 24.47 -9.49
N LEU A 596 -37.36 23.32 -9.82
CA LEU A 596 -37.14 22.03 -9.15
C LEU A 596 -37.39 20.86 -10.11
N LEU A 597 -36.53 19.84 -10.04
CA LEU A 597 -36.78 18.53 -10.62
C LEU A 597 -37.13 17.52 -9.53
N VAL A 598 -38.21 16.77 -9.69
CA VAL A 598 -38.58 15.64 -8.83
C VAL A 598 -38.45 14.33 -9.60
N MET A 599 -37.74 13.34 -9.04
CA MET A 599 -37.51 12.07 -9.70
C MET A 599 -37.52 10.87 -8.73
N GLY A 600 -37.95 9.71 -9.22
CA GLY A 600 -37.96 8.47 -8.45
C GLY A 600 -36.58 7.80 -8.36
N ARG A 601 -36.31 7.09 -7.26
CA ARG A 601 -35.06 6.33 -7.06
C ARG A 601 -34.96 5.03 -7.86
N HIS A 602 -35.95 4.65 -8.67
CA HIS A 602 -36.02 3.33 -9.30
C HIS A 602 -36.16 3.39 -10.82
N GLY A 603 -35.03 3.39 -11.54
CA GLY A 603 -35.00 3.18 -12.98
C GLY A 603 -33.98 2.09 -13.38
N HIS A 604 -34.47 0.91 -13.76
CA HIS A 604 -33.83 -0.21 -14.49
C HIS A 604 -32.63 -1.02 -13.91
N LYS A 605 -32.94 -2.25 -13.46
CA LYS A 605 -32.13 -3.51 -13.35
C LYS A 605 -30.59 -3.41 -13.15
N MET A 606 -30.21 -3.37 -11.87
CA MET A 606 -29.09 -4.01 -11.11
C MET A 606 -27.72 -4.31 -11.75
N ILE A 607 -27.61 -4.71 -13.02
CA ILE A 607 -26.34 -5.13 -13.64
C ILE A 607 -25.72 -4.02 -14.49
N LYS A 608 -26.51 -3.19 -15.18
CA LYS A 608 -25.98 -2.03 -15.93
C LYS A 608 -25.64 -0.83 -15.02
N ASP A 609 -26.31 -0.70 -13.88
CA ASP A 609 -26.06 0.38 -12.91
C ASP A 609 -24.68 0.31 -12.25
N ILE A 610 -24.15 -0.89 -12.08
CA ILE A 610 -22.81 -1.13 -11.51
C ILE A 610 -21.70 -0.68 -12.48
N LEU A 611 -21.95 -0.72 -13.79
CA LEU A 611 -20.97 -0.37 -14.83
C LEU A 611 -21.12 1.06 -15.36
N LEU A 612 -22.32 1.64 -15.36
CA LEU A 612 -22.62 2.91 -16.08
C LEU A 612 -23.20 4.02 -15.19
N GLY A 613 -23.35 3.78 -13.88
CA GLY A 613 -23.99 4.68 -12.92
C GLY A 613 -25.52 4.78 -13.10
N THR A 614 -26.24 5.13 -12.04
CA THR A 614 -27.71 5.28 -12.10
C THR A 614 -28.11 6.53 -12.91
N THR A 615 -29.32 6.56 -13.48
CA THR A 615 -29.83 7.77 -14.16
C THR A 615 -29.87 8.98 -13.24
N VAL A 616 -30.19 8.76 -11.96
CA VAL A 616 -30.20 9.79 -10.90
C VAL A 616 -28.83 10.43 -10.75
N ASP A 617 -27.75 9.65 -10.66
CA ASP A 617 -26.40 10.20 -10.47
C ASP A 617 -25.97 11.08 -11.65
N VAL A 618 -26.27 10.66 -12.88
CA VAL A 618 -25.88 11.40 -14.09
C VAL A 618 -26.71 12.68 -14.25
N VAL A 619 -28.02 12.63 -13.98
CA VAL A 619 -28.89 13.81 -14.03
C VAL A 619 -28.51 14.79 -12.92
N ARG A 620 -28.19 14.31 -11.72
CA ARG A 620 -27.72 15.14 -10.60
C ARG A 620 -26.51 16.00 -10.93
N HIS A 621 -25.58 15.49 -11.72
CA HIS A 621 -24.38 16.22 -12.08
C HIS A 621 -24.54 17.17 -13.27
N ARG A 622 -25.67 17.13 -13.98
CA ARG A 622 -25.84 17.84 -15.25
C ARG A 622 -26.95 18.88 -15.25
N VAL A 623 -27.74 18.96 -14.19
CA VAL A 623 -28.86 19.90 -14.07
C VAL A 623 -28.47 21.05 -13.15
N GLU A 624 -28.83 22.29 -13.52
CA GLU A 624 -28.47 23.51 -12.77
C GLU A 624 -29.46 23.88 -11.67
N ILE A 625 -30.61 23.19 -11.62
CA ILE A 625 -31.68 23.41 -10.65
C ILE A 625 -31.64 22.35 -9.53
N PRO A 626 -32.18 22.66 -8.34
CA PRO A 626 -32.35 21.68 -7.27
C PRO A 626 -33.08 20.42 -7.73
N ILE A 627 -32.71 19.28 -7.14
CA ILE A 627 -33.34 17.98 -7.42
C ILE A 627 -33.83 17.36 -6.12
N PHE A 628 -35.07 16.89 -6.14
CA PHE A 628 -35.68 16.11 -5.06
C PHE A 628 -35.86 14.65 -5.51
N ILE A 629 -35.31 13.72 -4.74
CA ILE A 629 -35.35 12.29 -5.07
C ILE A 629 -36.28 11.58 -4.07
N THR A 630 -37.33 10.92 -4.57
CA THR A 630 -38.34 10.20 -3.76
C THR A 630 -38.06 8.72 -3.56
#